data_AF-A0A445AU59-F1
#
_entry.id   AF-A0A445AU59-F1
#
_cell.length_a   1.000
_cell.length_b   1.000
_cell.length_c   1.000
_cell.angle_alpha   90.00
_cell.angle_beta   90.00
_cell.angle_gamma   90.00
#
_symmetry.space_group_name_H-M   'P 1'
#
loop_
_entity.id
_entity.type
_entity.pdbx_description
1 polymer ?
#
loop_
_entity_poly.entity_id
_entity_poly.type
_entity_poly.pdbx_seq_one_letter_code
_entity_poly.pdbx_strand_id
1 'polypeptide(L)'
;MRSRRKPHEESCFCGLKAAIRKSRTAENPDRLFRACPRYRKGSHCNYFKWVEDDEYEGMGQGATKKDYGAKLQVDSDCDEWRLKVAWRLGSLEAEVKALKMLIVFLFVVVVLNVIVCSLLCRSK
;
A
#
# COMPACT_ATOMS: atom_id res chain seq x y z
N MET A 1 -40.31 17.28 -13.43
CA MET A 1 -38.95 17.88 -13.44
C MET A 1 -38.19 17.39 -12.21
N ARG A 2 -37.25 16.45 -12.34
CA ARG A 2 -36.38 16.04 -11.22
C ARG A 2 -35.34 17.14 -11.01
N SER A 3 -35.43 17.85 -9.88
CA SER A 3 -34.44 18.84 -9.46
C SER A 3 -33.09 18.14 -9.30
N ARG A 4 -32.12 18.53 -10.14
CA ARG A 4 -30.74 18.05 -10.12
C ARG A 4 -30.07 18.63 -8.87
N ARG A 5 -30.07 17.89 -7.76
CA ARG A 5 -29.32 18.28 -6.56
C ARG A 5 -27.84 18.30 -6.93
N LYS A 6 -27.20 19.47 -6.84
CA LYS A 6 -25.75 19.56 -6.95
C LYS A 6 -25.13 18.69 -5.86
N PRO A 7 -24.05 17.92 -6.13
CA PRO A 7 -23.37 17.19 -5.07
C PRO A 7 -22.89 18.23 -4.07
N HIS A 8 -23.50 18.23 -2.89
CA HIS A 8 -23.16 19.17 -1.85
C HIS A 8 -21.69 18.93 -1.50
N GLU A 9 -20.89 19.99 -1.48
CA GLU A 9 -19.47 19.87 -1.15
C GLU A 9 -19.35 19.64 0.35
N GLU A 10 -19.58 18.40 0.76
CA GLU A 10 -19.64 18.05 2.17
C GLU A 10 -18.27 18.21 2.82
N SER A 11 -18.26 18.98 3.91
CA SER A 11 -17.06 19.25 4.71
C SER A 11 -17.08 18.39 5.97
N CYS A 12 -15.90 17.94 6.40
CA CYS A 12 -15.77 17.24 7.67
C CYS A 12 -15.86 18.22 8.85
N PHE A 13 -15.91 17.71 10.08
CA PHE A 13 -15.95 18.55 11.30
C PHE A 13 -14.69 19.39 11.52
N CYS A 14 -13.64 19.25 10.69
CA CYS A 14 -12.51 20.16 10.67
C CYS A 14 -12.71 21.38 9.76
N GLY A 15 -13.86 21.50 9.08
CA GLY A 15 -14.09 22.50 8.03
C GLY A 15 -13.36 22.21 6.71
N LEU A 16 -12.75 21.03 6.57
CA LEU A 16 -12.05 20.61 5.34
C LEU A 16 -12.99 19.84 4.43
N LYS A 17 -12.89 20.04 3.11
CA LYS A 17 -13.63 19.25 2.10
C LYS A 17 -13.40 17.76 2.32
N ALA A 18 -14.47 17.01 2.57
CA ALA A 18 -14.38 15.58 2.83
C ALA A 18 -13.81 14.84 1.62
N ALA A 19 -13.02 13.81 1.90
CA ALA A 19 -12.39 12.97 0.89
C ALA A 19 -13.21 11.72 0.63
N ILE A 20 -13.55 11.48 -0.64
CA ILE A 20 -14.13 10.21 -1.08
C ILE A 20 -13.04 9.15 -1.06
N ARG A 21 -13.35 7.99 -0.47
CA ARG A 21 -12.48 6.83 -0.33
C ARG A 21 -13.29 5.57 -0.63
N LYS A 22 -12.57 4.50 -0.98
CA LYS A 22 -13.13 3.19 -1.26
C LYS A 22 -13.02 2.31 -0.01
N SER A 23 -14.12 1.71 0.42
CA SER A 23 -14.14 0.75 1.51
C SER A 23 -13.43 -0.53 1.07
N ARG A 24 -12.64 -1.09 2.00
CA ARG A 24 -11.90 -2.35 1.82
C ARG A 24 -12.33 -3.40 2.86
N THR A 25 -13.45 -3.18 3.56
CA THR A 25 -13.97 -4.14 4.54
C THR A 25 -14.71 -5.26 3.82
N ALA A 26 -14.73 -6.46 4.42
CA ALA A 26 -15.40 -7.62 3.83
C ALA A 26 -16.92 -7.43 3.73
N GLU A 27 -17.49 -6.66 4.66
CA GLU A 27 -18.93 -6.39 4.76
C GLU A 27 -19.40 -5.33 3.76
N ASN A 28 -18.51 -4.43 3.34
CA ASN A 28 -18.80 -3.34 2.41
C ASN A 28 -17.66 -3.24 1.38
N PRO A 29 -17.46 -4.24 0.53
CA PRO A 29 -16.38 -4.21 -0.45
C PRO A 29 -16.67 -3.10 -1.45
N ASP A 30 -15.63 -2.33 -1.80
CA ASP A 30 -15.64 -1.36 -2.89
C ASP A 30 -16.60 -0.17 -2.78
N ARG A 31 -17.40 -0.11 -1.71
CA ARG A 31 -18.35 0.97 -1.46
C ARG A 31 -17.65 2.29 -1.15
N LEU A 32 -18.11 3.39 -1.74
CA LEU A 32 -17.52 4.71 -1.55
C LEU A 32 -18.03 5.39 -0.27
N PHE A 33 -17.12 6.02 0.48
CA PHE A 33 -17.46 6.82 1.65
C PHE A 33 -16.66 8.13 1.67
N ARG A 34 -17.25 9.16 2.26
CA ARG A 34 -16.62 10.44 2.56
C ARG A 34 -15.98 10.38 3.95
N ALA A 35 -14.75 10.83 4.05
CA ALA A 35 -14.00 10.86 5.31
C ALA A 35 -13.18 12.13 5.47
N CYS A 36 -12.76 12.43 6.71
CA CYS A 36 -11.81 13.50 6.96
C CYS A 36 -10.51 13.28 6.14
N PRO A 37 -10.00 14.28 5.39
CA PRO A 37 -8.75 14.14 4.67
C PRO A 37 -7.56 13.76 5.57
N ARG A 38 -7.61 14.20 6.84
CA ARG A 38 -6.59 13.92 7.86
C ARG A 38 -6.70 12.53 8.50
N TYR A 39 -7.63 11.67 8.09
CA TYR A 39 -7.90 10.38 8.74
C TYR A 39 -6.65 9.53 9.02
N ARG A 40 -5.64 9.55 8.14
CA ARG A 40 -4.37 8.81 8.33
C ARG A 40 -3.28 9.57 9.11
N LYS A 41 -3.47 10.86 9.41
CA LYS A 41 -2.50 11.76 10.05
C LYS A 41 -2.67 11.90 11.57
N GLY A 42 -3.49 11.04 12.21
CA GLY A 42 -3.75 11.06 13.65
C GLY A 42 -4.67 12.19 14.12
N SER A 43 -4.44 13.43 13.67
CA SER A 43 -5.26 14.62 13.98
C SER A 43 -6.50 14.74 13.08
N HIS A 44 -7.45 13.82 13.24
CA HIS A 44 -8.67 13.76 12.44
C HIS A 44 -9.93 13.80 13.31
N CYS A 45 -11.03 14.26 12.72
CA CYS A 45 -12.29 14.43 13.43
C CYS A 45 -13.24 13.23 13.32
N ASN A 46 -12.76 12.05 12.90
CA ASN A 46 -13.58 10.85 12.70
C ASN A 46 -14.81 11.02 11.80
N TYR A 47 -14.86 12.07 10.97
CA TYR A 47 -15.96 12.26 10.02
C TYR A 47 -16.01 11.09 9.03
N PHE A 48 -17.19 10.50 8.91
CA PHE A 48 -17.50 9.37 8.05
C PHE A 48 -18.94 9.49 7.54
N LYS A 49 -19.15 9.30 6.23
CA LYS A 49 -20.48 9.22 5.63
C LYS A 49 -20.44 8.36 4.36
N TRP A 50 -21.39 7.45 4.17
CA TRP A 50 -21.50 6.71 2.91
C TRP A 50 -21.91 7.63 1.75
N VAL A 51 -21.37 7.37 0.56
CA VAL A 51 -21.87 7.96 -0.69
C VAL A 51 -23.12 7.16 -1.10
N GLU A 52 -24.22 7.85 -1.41
CA GLU A 52 -25.48 7.23 -1.86
C GLU A 52 -25.42 6.91 -3.37
N ASP A 53 -26.15 5.88 -3.81
CA ASP A 53 -26.09 5.36 -5.18
C ASP A 53 -26.68 6.33 -6.22
N ASP A 54 -27.52 7.27 -5.82
CA ASP A 54 -28.04 8.33 -6.69
C ASP A 54 -27.01 9.45 -6.96
N GLU A 55 -25.98 9.60 -6.11
CA GLU A 55 -24.77 10.37 -6.42
C GLU A 55 -23.86 9.65 -7.44
N TYR A 56 -24.00 8.33 -7.58
CA TYR A 56 -23.25 7.50 -8.54
C TYR A 56 -23.81 7.59 -9.95
N GLU A 57 -25.13 7.51 -10.12
CA GLU A 57 -25.83 7.61 -11.42
C GLU A 57 -25.67 8.98 -12.10
N GLY A 58 -25.52 10.06 -11.32
CA GLY A 58 -25.27 11.41 -11.84
C GLY A 58 -23.83 11.66 -12.32
N MET A 59 -22.90 10.73 -12.04
CA MET A 59 -21.47 10.88 -12.29
C MET A 59 -21.03 10.30 -13.64
N GLY A 60 -21.91 9.56 -14.34
CA GLY A 60 -21.63 8.97 -15.64
C GLY A 60 -21.50 9.98 -16.79
N GLN A 61 -22.07 11.18 -16.68
CA GLN A 61 -22.08 12.17 -17.77
C GLN A 61 -22.10 13.61 -17.23
N GLY A 62 -20.93 14.23 -17.05
CA GLY A 62 -20.82 15.70 -17.05
C GLY A 62 -20.38 16.43 -15.78
N ALA A 63 -19.56 15.83 -14.91
CA ALA A 63 -18.81 16.59 -13.90
C ALA A 63 -17.31 16.49 -14.17
N THR A 64 -16.67 17.63 -14.36
CA THR A 64 -15.26 17.87 -14.69
C THR A 64 -14.26 16.89 -14.04
N LYS A 65 -13.45 16.27 -14.90
CA LYS A 65 -12.36 15.30 -14.65
C LYS A 65 -11.27 15.68 -13.64
N LYS A 66 -11.37 16.84 -13.00
CA LYS A 66 -10.26 17.47 -12.28
C LYS A 66 -10.32 17.28 -10.75
N ASP A 67 -11.49 17.11 -10.15
CA ASP A 67 -11.62 17.21 -8.69
C ASP A 67 -11.54 15.87 -7.94
N TYR A 68 -11.90 14.78 -8.63
CA TYR A 68 -11.78 13.41 -8.10
C TYR A 68 -10.35 12.85 -8.21
N GLY A 69 -9.57 13.31 -9.20
CA GLY A 69 -8.16 12.93 -9.35
C GLY A 69 -7.31 13.36 -8.15
N ALA A 70 -7.53 14.55 -7.60
CA ALA A 70 -6.81 15.04 -6.42
C ALA A 70 -7.16 14.27 -5.13
N LYS A 71 -8.31 13.59 -5.06
CA LYS A 71 -8.73 12.83 -3.87
C LYS A 71 -8.17 11.41 -3.84
N LEU A 72 -8.08 10.78 -5.02
CA LEU A 72 -7.42 9.49 -5.21
C LEU A 72 -5.91 9.54 -4.90
N GLN A 73 -5.27 10.70 -5.04
CA GLN A 73 -3.85 10.89 -4.70
C GLN A 73 -3.50 10.52 -3.25
N VAL A 74 -4.45 10.61 -2.30
CA VAL A 74 -4.21 10.21 -0.90
C VAL A 74 -4.06 8.68 -0.76
N ASP A 75 -4.60 7.89 -1.69
CA ASP A 75 -4.34 6.45 -1.74
C ASP A 75 -2.98 6.14 -2.38
N SER A 76 -2.57 6.93 -3.38
CA SER A 76 -1.26 6.83 -4.03
C SER A 76 -0.08 6.93 -3.05
N ASP A 77 -0.15 7.81 -2.05
CA ASP A 77 0.90 7.96 -1.03
C ASP A 77 1.03 6.70 -0.14
N CYS A 78 -0.08 5.99 0.10
CA CYS A 78 -0.09 4.72 0.84
C CYS A 78 0.45 3.56 0.00
N ASP A 79 0.16 3.55 -1.30
CA ASP A 79 0.69 2.54 -2.22
C ASP A 79 2.19 2.77 -2.45
N GLU A 80 2.67 4.02 -2.48
CA GLU A 80 4.10 4.33 -2.61
C GLU A 80 4.93 3.78 -1.44
N TRP A 81 4.51 4.03 -0.19
CA TRP A 81 5.20 3.49 0.98
C TRP A 81 5.23 1.96 0.98
N ARG A 82 4.13 1.31 0.58
CA ARG A 82 4.06 -0.16 0.48
C ARG A 82 5.02 -0.71 -0.57
N LEU A 83 5.08 -0.08 -1.75
CA LEU A 83 6.03 -0.45 -2.79
C LEU A 83 7.48 -0.29 -2.29
N LYS A 84 7.80 0.85 -1.65
CA LYS A 84 9.14 1.11 -1.10
C LYS A 84 9.58 0.05 -0.08
N VAL A 85 8.69 -0.35 0.82
CA VAL A 85 8.96 -1.42 1.80
C VAL A 85 9.11 -2.77 1.10
N ALA A 86 8.24 -3.10 0.14
CA ALA A 86 8.32 -4.36 -0.61
C ALA A 86 9.66 -4.49 -1.37
N TRP A 87 10.11 -3.43 -2.03
CA TRP A 87 11.41 -3.40 -2.72
C TRP A 87 12.58 -3.59 -1.75
N ARG A 88 12.57 -2.89 -0.60
CA ARG A 88 13.63 -3.03 0.42
C ARG A 88 13.68 -4.44 0.99
N LEU A 89 12.52 -5.06 1.25
CA LEU A 89 12.44 -6.42 1.76
C LEU A 89 12.95 -7.44 0.74
N GLY A 90 12.57 -7.30 -0.53
CA GLY A 90 13.06 -8.16 -1.62
C GLY A 90 14.57 -8.04 -1.84
N SER A 91 15.12 -6.82 -1.77
CA SER A 91 16.56 -6.58 -1.86
C SER A 91 17.31 -7.26 -0.70
N LEU A 92 16.82 -7.09 0.53
CA LEU A 92 17.41 -7.72 1.71
C LEU A 92 17.33 -9.25 1.65
N GLU A 93 16.22 -9.79 1.16
CA GLU A 93 16.05 -11.24 0.99
C GLU A 93 17.08 -11.83 0.03
N ALA A 94 17.37 -11.14 -1.09
CA ALA A 94 18.39 -11.56 -2.05
C ALA A 94 19.79 -11.54 -1.43
N GLU A 95 20.15 -10.49 -0.68
CA GLU A 95 21.43 -10.40 0.02
C GLU A 95 21.58 -11.49 1.09
N VAL A 96 20.52 -11.75 1.87
CA VAL A 96 20.51 -12.83 2.88
C VAL A 96 20.66 -14.20 2.20
N LYS A 97 20.00 -14.44 1.07
CA LYS A 97 20.16 -15.68 0.29
C LYS A 97 21.60 -15.82 -0.22
N ALA A 98 22.20 -14.76 -0.76
CA ALA A 98 23.58 -14.76 -1.24
C ALA A 98 24.58 -15.03 -0.09
N LEU A 99 24.43 -14.35 1.05
CA LEU A 99 25.27 -14.57 2.22
C LEU A 99 25.14 -16.01 2.76
N LYS A 100 23.92 -16.56 2.80
CA LYS A 100 23.70 -17.97 3.18
C LYS A 100 24.43 -18.94 2.24
N MET A 101 24.32 -18.73 0.92
CA MET A 101 25.04 -19.56 -0.07
C MET A 101 26.55 -19.45 0.07
N LEU A 102 27.06 -18.24 0.34
CA LEU A 102 28.49 -18.00 0.57
C LEU A 102 28.98 -18.74 1.82
N ILE A 103 28.25 -18.65 2.93
CA ILE A 103 28.59 -19.37 4.18
C ILE A 103 28.64 -20.89 3.94
N VAL A 104 27.65 -21.44 3.24
CA VAL A 104 27.63 -22.87 2.90
C VAL A 104 28.82 -23.25 2.01
N PHE A 105 29.14 -22.43 1.00
CA PHE A 105 30.29 -22.66 0.13
C PHE A 105 31.61 -22.68 0.90
N LEU A 106 31.83 -21.70 1.79
CA LEU A 106 33.03 -21.66 2.62
C LEU A 106 33.13 -22.89 3.53
N PHE A 107 32.02 -23.33 4.12
CA PHE A 107 31.99 -24.53 4.95
C PHE A 107 32.43 -25.78 4.16
N VAL A 108 31.92 -25.95 2.93
CA VAL A 108 32.33 -27.06 2.05
C VAL A 108 33.81 -26.99 1.71
N VAL A 109 34.33 -25.81 1.37
CA VAL A 109 35.77 -25.61 1.08
C VAL A 109 36.64 -26.02 2.29
N VAL A 110 36.26 -25.63 3.51
CA VAL A 110 37.00 -26.01 4.72
C VAL A 110 36.99 -27.53 4.91
N VAL A 111 35.83 -28.18 4.77
CA VAL A 111 35.71 -29.64 4.89
C VAL A 111 36.56 -30.36 3.85
N LEU A 112 36.54 -29.92 2.59
CA LEU A 112 37.37 -30.51 1.53
C LEU A 112 38.87 -30.37 1.83
N ASN A 113 39.32 -29.21 2.31
CA ASN A 113 40.72 -29.01 2.70
C ASN A 113 41.13 -29.95 3.84
N VAL A 114 40.27 -30.13 4.85
CA VAL A 114 40.53 -31.08 5.95
C VAL A 114 40.65 -32.51 5.42
N ILE A 115 39.76 -32.92 4.51
CA ILE A 115 39.82 -34.25 3.88
C ILE A 115 41.14 -34.42 3.11
N VAL A 116 41.50 -33.47 2.25
CA VAL A 116 42.75 -33.50 1.48
C VAL A 116 43.97 -33.59 2.40
N CYS A 117 44.05 -32.75 3.44
CA CYS A 117 45.13 -32.82 4.43
C CYS A 117 45.20 -34.20 5.10
N SER A 118 44.06 -34.76 5.50
CA SER A 118 44.02 -36.09 6.13
C SER A 118 44.50 -37.21 5.20
N LEU A 119 44.17 -37.15 3.91
CA LEU A 119 44.62 -38.13 2.91
C LEU A 119 46.13 -37.99 2.66
N LEU A 120 46.64 -36.76 2.54
CA LEU A 120 48.07 -36.49 2.37
C LEU A 120 48.91 -36.91 3.58
N CYS A 121 48.38 -36.76 4.79
CA CYS A 121 49.04 -37.22 6.02
C CYS A 121 49.01 -38.75 6.18
N ARG A 122 48.04 -39.46 5.58
CA ARG A 122 47.99 -40.94 5.59
C ARG A 122 48.88 -41.58 4.54
N SER A 123 49.22 -40.84 3.49
CA SER A 123 50.04 -41.31 2.36
C SER A 123 51.55 -41.12 2.57
N LYS A 124 51.95 -40.42 3.64
CA LYS A 124 53.35 -40.31 4.10
C LYS A 124 53.58 -41.30 5.23
#